data_AF-A0A354YY15-F1
#
_entry.id   AF-A0A354YY15-F1
#
_cell.length_a   1.000
_cell.length_b   1.000
_cell.length_c   1.000
_cell.angle_alpha   90.00
_cell.angle_beta   90.00
_cell.angle_gamma   90.00
#
_symmetry.space_group_name_H-M   'P 1'
#
loop_
_entity.id
_entity.type
_entity.pdbx_description
1 polymer ?
#
loop_
_entity_poly.entity_id
_entity_poly.type
_entity_poly.pdbx_seq_one_letter_code
_entity_poly.pdbx_strand_id
1 'polypeptide(L)' 'MPRKGPVPKRDVLPDPIYNSKIFTKLVNQLMWDGKKSLAEKICYGAFEIVQSKTRREPLEVFEEAMKN' A
#
# COMPACT_ATOMS: atom_id res chain seq x y z
N MET A 1 -24.21 3.61 5.56
CA MET A 1 -24.07 2.83 6.80
C MET A 1 -25.31 1.96 6.93
N PRO A 2 -25.21 0.63 6.80
CA PRO A 2 -26.41 -0.18 6.68
C PRO A 2 -26.95 -0.61 8.05
N ARG A 3 -28.28 -0.60 8.16
CA ARG A 3 -29.03 -1.31 9.20
C ARG A 3 -29.46 -2.73 8.73
N LYS A 4 -29.44 -3.01 7.41
CA LYS A 4 -29.52 -4.33 6.75
C LYS A 4 -28.76 -4.30 5.41
N GLY A 5 -28.22 -5.45 5.00
CA GLY A 5 -27.55 -5.67 3.69
C GLY A 5 -26.03 -5.50 3.70
N PRO A 6 -25.29 -6.14 2.78
CA PRO A 6 -23.84 -6.00 2.67
C PRO A 6 -23.45 -4.64 2.07
N VAL A 7 -22.37 -4.03 2.59
CA VAL A 7 -21.81 -2.79 2.03
C VAL A 7 -20.94 -3.15 0.82
N PRO A 8 -21.09 -2.47 -0.34
CA PRO A 8 -20.18 -2.66 -1.46
C PRO A 8 -18.77 -2.24 -1.05
N LYS A 9 -17.78 -3.09 -1.36
CA LYS A 9 -16.37 -2.75 -1.15
C LYS A 9 -15.98 -1.65 -2.12
N ARG A 10 -15.28 -0.63 -1.62
CA ARG A 10 -14.75 0.44 -2.46
C ARG A 10 -13.50 -0.06 -3.18
N ASP A 11 -13.48 0.10 -4.49
CA ASP A 11 -12.28 -0.16 -5.28
C ASP A 11 -11.27 0.97 -5.14
N VAL A 12 -10.00 0.60 -5.26
CA VAL A 12 -8.86 1.51 -5.19
C VAL A 12 -8.15 1.46 -6.54
N LEU A 13 -7.74 2.63 -7.01
CA LEU A 13 -6.89 2.74 -8.20
C LEU A 13 -5.52 2.11 -7.92
N PRO A 14 -4.89 1.47 -8.92
CA PRO A 14 -3.53 0.99 -8.80
C PRO A 14 -2.55 2.16 -8.69
N ASP A 15 -1.41 1.90 -8.06
CA ASP A 15 -0.37 2.89 -7.89
C ASP A 15 0.33 3.24 -9.22
N PRO A 16 0.64 4.51 -9.54
CA PRO A 16 1.29 4.87 -10.80
C PRO A 16 2.70 4.28 -10.98
N ILE A 17 3.44 4.01 -9.90
CA ILE A 17 4.82 3.53 -10.01
C ILE A 17 4.86 2.01 -10.11
N TYR A 18 4.18 1.36 -9.17
CA TYR A 18 4.23 -0.09 -9.02
C TYR A 18 3.04 -0.83 -9.66
N ASN A 19 2.05 -0.11 -10.19
CA ASN A 19 0.81 -0.63 -10.76
C ASN A 19 0.07 -1.64 -9.86
N SER A 20 0.31 -1.58 -8.54
CA SER A 20 -0.22 -2.53 -7.57
C SER A 20 -1.33 -1.89 -6.76
N LYS A 21 -2.51 -2.53 -6.76
CA LYS A 21 -3.63 -2.15 -5.89
C LYS A 21 -3.35 -2.44 -4.41
N ILE A 22 -2.45 -3.38 -4.12
CA ILE A 22 -2.10 -3.76 -2.76
C ILE A 22 -1.26 -2.66 -2.13
N PHE A 23 -0.30 -2.11 -2.89
CA PHE A 23 0.51 -1.00 -2.43
C PHE A 23 -0.34 0.26 -2.14
N THR A 24 -1.27 0.61 -3.03
CA THR A 24 -2.16 1.76 -2.78
C THR A 24 -3.05 1.56 -1.54
N LYS A 25 -3.47 0.33 -1.24
CA LYS A 25 -4.18 0.01 0.00
C LYS A 25 -3.31 0.21 1.23
N LEU A 26 -2.03 -0.19 1.18
CA LEU A 26 -1.07 0.05 2.27
C LEU A 26 -0.89 1.55 2.52
N VAL A 27 -0.68 2.34 1.47
CA VAL A 27 -0.56 3.81 1.57
C VAL A 27 -1.80 4.40 2.25
N ASN A 28 -3.00 3.98 1.85
CA ASN A 28 -4.25 4.45 2.43
C ASN A 28 -4.46 4.01 3.88
N GLN A 29 -3.93 2.85 4.29
CA GLN A 29 -3.97 2.38 5.68
C GLN A 29 -2.95 3.10 6.58
N LEU A 30 -1.77 3.43 6.04
CA LEU A 30 -0.75 4.21 6.74
C LEU A 30 -1.16 5.69 6.90
N MET A 31 -1.93 6.21 5.94
CA MET A 31 -2.32 7.61 5.89
C MET A 31 -3.09 8.04 7.14
N TRP A 32 -2.45 8.88 7.94
CA TRP A 32 -3.07 9.52 9.09
C TRP A 32 -3.56 10.93 8.73
N ASP A 33 -4.75 11.31 9.21
CA ASP A 33 -5.30 12.67 9.06
C ASP A 33 -5.45 13.11 7.58
N GLY A 34 -5.66 12.16 6.67
CA GLY A 34 -5.83 12.44 5.23
C GLY A 34 -4.56 12.89 4.50
N LYS A 35 -3.38 12.80 5.13
CA LYS A 35 -2.11 13.26 4.58
C LYS A 35 -1.52 12.30 3.55
N LYS A 36 -2.14 12.19 2.37
CA LYS A 36 -1.77 11.24 1.32
C LYS A 36 -0.33 11.41 0.82
N SER A 37 0.08 12.66 0.54
CA SER A 37 1.44 12.94 0.05
C SER A 37 2.52 12.54 1.06
N LEU A 38 2.25 12.70 2.36
CA LEU A 38 3.21 12.31 3.41
C LEU A 38 3.25 10.79 3.56
N ALA A 39 2.09 10.12 3.51
CA ALA A 39 2.01 8.66 3.54
C ALA A 39 2.73 8.00 2.35
N GLU A 40 2.55 8.55 1.14
CA GLU A 40 3.25 8.11 -0.07
C GLU A 40 4.77 8.23 0.10
N LYS A 41 5.27 9.38 0.54
CA LYS A 41 6.71 9.59 0.79
C LYS A 41 7.29 8.58 1.77
N ILE A 42 6.59 8.29 2.86
CA ILE A 42 7.04 7.29 3.85
C ILE A 42 7.07 5.89 3.23
N CYS A 43 6.04 5.50 2.47
CA CYS A 43 5.97 4.18 1.84
C CYS A 43 7.08 3.98 0.80
N TYR A 44 7.30 4.96 -0.07
CA TYR A 44 8.39 4.91 -1.06
C TYR A 44 9.77 4.89 -0.40
N GLY A 45 9.99 5.72 0.63
CA GLY A 45 11.24 5.70 1.39
C GLY A 45 11.48 4.37 2.10
N ALA A 46 10.43 3.74 2.64
CA ALA A 46 10.53 2.41 3.22
C ALA A 46 10.92 1.36 2.18
N PHE A 47 10.36 1.44 0.96
CA PHE A 47 10.68 0.51 -0.13
C PHE A 47 12.12 0.68 -0.63
N GLU A 48 12.65 1.90 -0.65
CA GLU A 48 14.07 2.16 -0.94
C GLU A 48 14.99 1.51 0.10
N ILE A 49 14.63 1.61 1.40
CA ILE A 49 15.38 0.94 2.47
C ILE A 49 15.32 -0.59 2.30
N VAL A 50 14.16 -1.15 1.97
CA VAL A 50 14.01 -2.59 1.70
C VAL A 50 14.86 -2.99 0.49
N GLN A 51 14.87 -2.21 -0.58
CA GLN A 51 15.69 -2.47 -1.75
C GLN A 51 17.18 -2.49 -1.39
N SER A 52 17.66 -1.53 -0.60
CA SER A 52 19.05 -1.46 -0.18
C SER A 52 19.50 -2.66 0.66
N LYS A 53 18.62 -3.18 1.53
CA LYS A 53 18.93 -4.30 2.44
C LYS A 53 18.82 -5.65 1.76
N THR A 54 17.75 -5.86 0.99
CA THR A 54 17.41 -7.17 0.44
C THR A 54 17.93 -7.37 -0.98
N ARG A 55 18.28 -6.28 -1.68
CA ARG A 55 18.70 -6.25 -3.10
C ARG A 55 17.74 -6.97 -4.06
N ARG A 56 16.49 -7.13 -3.64
CA ARG A 56 15.39 -7.71 -4.42
C ARG A 56 14.38 -6.62 -4.74
N GLU A 57 13.49 -6.92 -5.68
CA GLU A 57 12.31 -6.10 -5.97
C GLU A 57 11.51 -5.90 -4.65
N PRO A 58 11.30 -4.64 -4.20
CA PRO A 58 10.59 -4.36 -2.95
C PRO A 58 9.17 -4.93 -2.92
N LEU A 59 8.55 -5.05 -4.10
CA LEU A 59 7.19 -5.53 -4.25
C LEU A 59 7.08 -7.05 -4.02
N GLU A 60 8.05 -7.82 -4.52
CA GLU A 60 8.12 -9.27 -4.28
C GLU A 60 8.34 -9.55 -2.79
N VAL A 61 9.26 -8.83 -2.16
CA VAL A 61 9.53 -8.97 -0.71
C VAL A 61 8.29 -8.60 0.11
N PHE A 62 7.56 -7.57 -0.32
CA PHE A 62 6.32 -7.17 0.31
C PHE A 62 5.20 -8.22 0.16
N GLU A 63 5.05 -8.82 -1.02
CA GLU A 63 4.09 -9.90 -1.23
C GLU A 63 4.45 -11.17 -0.46
N GLU A 64 5.74 -11.51 -0.38
CA GLU A 64 6.24 -12.62 0.43
C GLU A 64 5.95 -12.38 1.92
N ALA A 65 6.22 -11.17 2.42
CA ALA A 65 5.93 -10.79 3.81
C ALA A 65 4.43 -10.83 4.13
N MET A 66 3.56 -10.51 3.17
CA MET A 66 2.10 -10.58 3.33
C MET A 66 1.55 -12.01 3.32
N LYS A 67 2.30 -12.99 2.80
CA LYS A 67 1.90 -14.41 2.74
C LYS A 67 2.32 -15.20 3.99
N ASN A 68 3.22 -14.66 4.79
CA ASN A 68 3.67 -15.24 6.05
C ASN A 68 2.69 -14.94 7.19
#